data_AF-A0A4D6H9T9-F1
#
_entry.id   AF-A0A4D6H9T9-F1
#
_cell.length_a   1.000
_cell.length_b   1.000
_cell.length_c   1.000
_cell.angle_alpha   90.00
_cell.angle_beta   90.00
_cell.angle_gamma   90.00
#
_symmetry.space_group_name_H-M   'P 1'
#
loop_
_entity.id
_entity.type
_entity.pdbx_description
1 polymer ?
#
loop_
_entity_poly.entity_id
_entity_poly.type
_entity_poly.pdbx_seq_one_letter_code
_entity_poly.pdbx_strand_id
1 'polypeptide(L)'
;MRTEAECIGALREAAEQLGESPTKSQYEQLGLTPASGTIQRVMGGWNEAKEAAGLETNPSSGSRVQPKPDDVELPEGKEWDELTQYQRWHYKNREWNTERSLERRRRLRQWIHRKKAESEGCSRCAETDPACLDFHHESPSDKEMAVNKMVPYGYSKADIEAEIGKCQLLCANCHRKEHASVSSPDPGGEPATNEQRLRRMTRKYKRTRGCQRCSETDPVCLQFHHVESKRMGVGEMIANSCPETDVRAEMEKCVVLCANCHRKEHFTIPETAAGESDRI
;
A
#
# COMPACT_ATOMS: atom_id res chain seq x y z
N MET A 1 -8.42 -53.91 -5.03
CA MET A 1 -9.30 -52.92 -4.36
C MET A 1 -9.78 -53.56 -3.07
N ARG A 2 -9.78 -52.83 -1.95
CA ARG A 2 -10.35 -53.34 -0.70
C ARG A 2 -11.87 -53.27 -0.78
N THR A 3 -12.54 -54.27 -0.23
CA THR A 3 -14.00 -54.45 -0.25
C THR A 3 -14.65 -53.79 0.96
N GLU A 4 -15.95 -53.53 0.89
CA GLU A 4 -16.75 -53.03 2.01
C GLU A 4 -16.69 -54.00 3.21
N ALA A 5 -16.71 -55.30 2.95
CA ALA A 5 -16.62 -56.34 3.98
C ALA A 5 -15.30 -56.29 4.77
N GLU A 6 -14.16 -56.02 4.11
CA GLU A 6 -12.87 -55.83 4.77
C GLU A 6 -12.86 -54.55 5.64
N CYS A 7 -13.54 -53.49 5.20
CA CYS A 7 -13.65 -52.25 5.96
C CYS A 7 -14.51 -52.43 7.23
N ILE A 8 -15.64 -53.14 7.11
CA ILE A 8 -16.50 -53.49 8.24
C ILE A 8 -15.77 -54.40 9.23
N GLY A 9 -15.07 -55.42 8.73
CA GLY A 9 -14.30 -56.35 9.55
C GLY A 9 -13.25 -55.64 10.41
N ALA A 10 -12.46 -54.75 9.81
CA ALA A 10 -11.44 -54.01 10.53
C ALA A 10 -12.02 -53.04 11.58
N LEU A 11 -13.20 -52.46 11.34
CA LEU A 11 -13.88 -51.62 12.34
C LEU A 11 -14.40 -52.42 13.53
N ARG A 12 -14.91 -53.63 13.29
CA ARG A 12 -15.33 -54.54 14.37
C ARG A 12 -14.15 -55.04 15.19
N GLU A 13 -13.04 -55.38 14.54
CA GLU A 13 -11.79 -55.76 15.20
C GLU A 13 -11.27 -54.61 16.08
N ALA A 14 -11.29 -53.38 15.56
CA ALA A 14 -10.92 -52.20 16.36
C ALA A 14 -11.83 -52.00 17.57
N ALA A 15 -13.14 -52.23 17.42
CA ALA A 15 -14.10 -52.10 18.51
C ALA A 15 -13.91 -53.21 19.58
N GLU A 16 -13.59 -54.43 19.16
CA GLU A 16 -13.27 -55.53 20.08
C GLU A 16 -12.00 -55.25 20.88
N GLN A 17 -10.95 -54.73 20.24
CA GLN A 17 -9.69 -54.38 20.92
C GLN A 17 -9.83 -53.22 21.91
N LEU A 18 -10.72 -52.26 21.64
CA LEU A 18 -10.93 -51.10 22.50
C LEU A 18 -12.05 -51.30 23.54
N GLY A 19 -12.89 -52.32 23.36
CA GLY A 19 -14.09 -52.54 24.18
C GLY A 19 -15.18 -51.49 23.96
N GLU A 20 -15.03 -50.61 22.98
CA GLU A 20 -15.94 -49.51 22.67
C GLU A 20 -15.91 -49.18 21.17
N SER A 21 -16.88 -48.39 20.71
CA SER A 21 -16.96 -47.95 19.32
C SER A 21 -15.81 -46.97 18.97
N PRO A 22 -14.86 -47.33 18.06
CA PRO A 22 -13.64 -46.56 17.84
C PRO A 22 -13.89 -45.16 17.28
N THR A 23 -13.20 -44.15 17.80
CA THR A 23 -12.99 -42.88 17.08
C THR A 23 -11.99 -43.09 15.94
N LYS A 24 -11.99 -42.18 14.95
CA LYS A 24 -11.02 -42.23 13.85
C LYS A 24 -9.57 -42.23 14.34
N SER A 25 -9.26 -41.40 15.35
CA SER A 25 -7.90 -41.32 15.91
C SER A 25 -7.51 -42.59 16.67
N GLN A 26 -8.42 -43.19 17.45
CA GLN A 26 -8.16 -44.47 18.13
C GLN A 26 -7.89 -45.59 17.11
N TYR A 27 -8.69 -45.68 16.05
CA TYR A 27 -8.46 -46.66 14.97
C TYR A 27 -7.08 -46.50 14.32
N GLU A 28 -6.66 -45.27 14.04
CA GLU A 28 -5.34 -44.99 13.45
C GLU A 28 -4.18 -45.39 14.38
N GLN A 29 -4.36 -45.27 15.70
CA GLN A 29 -3.37 -45.67 16.69
C GLN A 29 -3.21 -47.20 16.81
N LEU A 30 -4.26 -47.97 16.49
CA LEU A 30 -4.20 -49.44 16.46
C LEU A 30 -3.38 -49.97 15.26
N GLY A 31 -3.08 -49.13 14.27
CA GLY A 31 -2.29 -49.53 13.10
C GLY A 31 -2.98 -50.58 12.20
N LEU A 32 -4.30 -50.73 12.33
CA LEU A 32 -5.08 -51.72 11.58
C LEU A 32 -5.17 -51.37 10.08
N THR A 33 -5.41 -52.39 9.27
CA THR A 33 -5.65 -52.23 7.84
C THR A 33 -7.04 -52.77 7.47
N PRO A 34 -7.78 -52.10 6.57
CA PRO A 34 -7.39 -50.94 5.75
C PRO A 34 -7.34 -49.60 6.50
N ALA A 35 -6.41 -48.71 6.11
CA ALA A 35 -6.27 -47.39 6.71
C ALA A 35 -7.58 -46.58 6.70
N SER A 36 -7.76 -45.69 7.68
CA SER A 36 -8.99 -44.91 7.89
C SER A 36 -9.48 -44.17 6.63
N GLY A 37 -8.56 -43.58 5.85
CA GLY A 37 -8.88 -42.90 4.60
C GLY A 37 -9.35 -43.85 3.47
N THR A 38 -8.96 -45.12 3.51
CA THR A 38 -9.47 -46.14 2.58
C THR A 38 -10.88 -46.56 2.98
N ILE A 39 -11.15 -46.75 4.27
CA ILE A 39 -12.50 -47.01 4.79
C ILE A 39 -13.46 -45.90 4.38
N GLN A 40 -13.09 -44.62 4.59
CA GLN A 40 -13.93 -43.48 4.20
C GLN A 40 -14.22 -43.42 2.69
N ARG A 41 -13.27 -43.81 1.85
CA ARG A 41 -13.42 -43.81 0.39
C ARG A 41 -14.31 -44.94 -0.11
N VAL A 42 -14.20 -46.12 0.50
CA VAL A 42 -14.96 -47.32 0.12
C VAL A 42 -16.40 -47.24 0.66
N MET A 43 -16.55 -46.77 1.89
CA MET A 43 -17.82 -46.78 2.62
C MET A 43 -18.59 -45.45 2.58
N GLY A 44 -18.13 -44.46 1.81
CA GLY A 44 -18.76 -43.12 1.69
C GLY A 44 -18.51 -42.17 2.86
N GLY A 45 -18.18 -42.68 4.05
CA GLY A 45 -17.87 -41.88 5.22
C GLY A 45 -17.42 -42.72 6.43
N TRP A 46 -16.86 -42.05 7.44
CA TRP A 46 -16.43 -42.75 8.68
C TRP A 46 -17.62 -43.22 9.52
N ASN A 47 -18.63 -42.36 9.66
CA ASN A 47 -19.85 -42.71 10.39
C ASN A 47 -20.70 -43.73 9.63
N GLU A 48 -20.80 -43.62 8.30
CA GLU A 48 -21.45 -44.61 7.44
C GLU A 48 -20.80 -46.00 7.57
N ALA A 49 -19.47 -46.04 7.64
CA ALA A 49 -18.73 -47.29 7.88
C ALA A 49 -19.01 -47.89 9.27
N LYS A 50 -19.09 -47.05 10.32
CA LYS A 50 -19.41 -47.48 11.68
C LYS A 50 -20.86 -47.99 11.78
N GLU A 51 -21.81 -47.31 11.14
CA GLU A 51 -23.21 -47.76 11.02
C GLU A 51 -23.29 -49.14 10.34
N ALA A 52 -22.62 -49.31 9.19
CA ALA A 52 -22.56 -50.60 8.49
C ALA A 52 -21.90 -51.71 9.33
N ALA A 53 -20.98 -51.35 10.23
CA ALA A 53 -20.35 -52.27 11.16
C ALA A 53 -21.21 -52.59 12.40
N GLY A 54 -22.31 -51.87 12.63
CA GLY A 54 -23.16 -52.00 13.83
C GLY A 54 -22.58 -51.29 15.06
N LEU A 55 -21.75 -50.27 14.85
CA LEU A 55 -21.03 -49.52 15.88
C LEU A 55 -21.65 -48.14 16.10
N GLU A 56 -21.67 -47.67 17.35
CA GLU A 56 -22.22 -46.34 17.69
C GLU A 56 -21.49 -45.22 16.94
N THR A 57 -22.23 -44.33 16.27
CA THR A 57 -21.66 -43.16 15.61
C THR A 57 -21.63 -41.97 16.55
N ASN A 58 -20.59 -41.15 16.40
CA ASN A 58 -20.55 -39.85 17.05
C ASN A 58 -20.57 -38.79 15.92
N PRO A 59 -21.76 -38.26 15.56
CA PRO A 59 -21.80 -37.17 14.59
C PRO A 59 -20.99 -36.00 15.17
N SER A 60 -20.20 -35.32 14.32
CA SER A 60 -19.64 -34.03 14.71
C SER A 60 -20.80 -33.03 14.85
N SER A 61 -21.47 -33.07 15.99
CA SER A 61 -22.48 -32.11 16.39
C SER A 61 -21.75 -30.94 17.02
N GLY A 62 -21.63 -29.86 16.25
CA GLY A 62 -20.93 -28.66 16.69
C GLY A 62 -20.58 -27.76 15.53
N SER A 63 -20.73 -26.45 15.74
CA SER A 63 -20.21 -25.47 14.79
C SER A 63 -18.69 -25.63 14.68
N ARG A 64 -18.18 -25.81 13.46
CA ARG A 64 -16.73 -25.77 13.19
C ARG A 64 -16.16 -24.34 13.25
N VAL A 65 -17.03 -23.36 13.47
CA VAL A 65 -16.66 -21.95 13.62
C VAL A 65 -16.22 -21.71 15.07
N GLN A 66 -14.96 -21.33 15.23
CA GLN A 66 -14.43 -20.88 16.51
C GLN A 66 -15.12 -19.58 16.94
N PRO A 67 -15.28 -19.31 18.24
CA PRO A 67 -15.89 -18.07 18.73
C PRO A 67 -15.14 -16.82 18.24
N LYS A 68 -15.85 -15.70 18.18
CA LYS A 68 -15.26 -14.40 17.79
C LYS A 68 -14.21 -13.99 18.83
N PRO A 69 -12.98 -13.66 18.42
CA PRO A 69 -12.01 -13.05 19.31
C PRO A 69 -12.51 -11.69 19.86
N ASP A 70 -12.13 -11.35 21.10
CA ASP A 70 -12.60 -10.13 21.77
C ASP A 70 -12.07 -8.84 21.11
N ASP A 71 -10.86 -8.92 20.55
CA ASP A 71 -10.15 -7.86 19.84
C ASP A 71 -10.67 -7.58 18.42
N VAL A 72 -11.62 -8.39 17.93
CA VAL A 72 -12.17 -8.22 16.58
C VAL A 72 -13.50 -7.46 16.61
N GLU A 73 -13.49 -6.26 16.06
CA GLU A 73 -14.69 -5.46 15.80
C GLU A 73 -15.33 -5.78 14.45
N LEU A 74 -16.63 -6.05 14.45
CA LEU A 74 -17.42 -6.29 13.24
C LEU A 74 -18.30 -5.06 12.92
N PRO A 75 -18.52 -4.73 11.63
CA PRO A 75 -19.48 -3.70 11.24
C PRO A 75 -20.91 -4.05 11.68
N GLU A 76 -21.75 -3.03 11.81
CA GLU A 76 -23.17 -3.21 12.14
C GLU A 76 -23.87 -4.16 11.14
N GLY A 77 -24.66 -5.10 11.67
CA GLY A 77 -25.37 -6.10 10.88
C GLY A 77 -24.52 -7.28 10.37
N LYS A 78 -23.33 -7.52 10.96
CA LYS A 78 -22.50 -8.70 10.68
C LYS A 78 -22.35 -9.59 11.90
N GLU A 79 -22.81 -10.83 11.77
CA GLU A 79 -22.65 -11.86 12.80
C GLU A 79 -21.48 -12.81 12.48
N TRP A 80 -20.63 -13.09 13.47
CA TRP A 80 -19.35 -13.79 13.27
C TRP A 80 -19.50 -15.21 12.72
N ASP A 81 -20.53 -15.92 13.16
CA ASP A 81 -20.89 -17.28 12.77
C ASP A 81 -21.40 -17.35 11.32
N GLU A 82 -22.12 -16.32 10.87
CA GLU A 82 -22.62 -16.19 9.50
C GLU A 82 -21.54 -15.80 8.47
N LEU A 83 -20.40 -15.27 8.94
CA LEU A 83 -19.29 -14.92 8.05
C LEU A 83 -18.72 -16.16 7.35
N THR A 84 -18.19 -15.96 6.15
CA THR A 84 -17.34 -16.97 5.49
C THR A 84 -16.01 -17.11 6.23
N GLN A 85 -15.30 -18.23 6.00
CA GLN A 85 -13.94 -18.42 6.52
C GLN A 85 -13.00 -17.27 6.13
N TYR A 86 -13.09 -16.80 4.87
CA TYR A 86 -12.30 -15.68 4.37
C TYR A 86 -12.63 -14.36 5.07
N GLN A 87 -13.91 -14.06 5.29
CA GLN A 87 -14.32 -12.84 6.01
C GLN A 87 -13.84 -12.85 7.46
N ARG A 88 -13.99 -13.98 8.17
CA ARG A 88 -13.43 -14.13 9.53
C ARG A 88 -11.92 -13.92 9.55
N TRP A 89 -11.21 -14.50 8.58
CA TRP A 89 -9.77 -14.27 8.44
C TRP A 89 -9.47 -12.79 8.17
N HIS A 90 -10.21 -12.12 7.30
CA HIS A 90 -10.00 -10.72 6.97
C HIS A 90 -10.17 -9.79 8.18
N TYR A 91 -11.27 -9.92 8.94
CA TYR A 91 -11.51 -9.11 10.13
C TYR A 91 -10.49 -9.40 11.23
N LYS A 92 -10.17 -10.68 11.47
CA LYS A 92 -9.14 -11.08 12.44
C LYS A 92 -7.75 -10.51 12.11
N ASN A 93 -7.42 -10.41 10.83
CA ASN A 93 -6.09 -10.00 10.39
C ASN A 93 -6.07 -8.55 9.86
N ARG A 94 -7.07 -7.72 10.17
CA ARG A 94 -7.16 -6.35 9.64
C ARG A 94 -5.97 -5.49 10.04
N GLU A 95 -5.62 -5.50 11.32
CA GLU A 95 -4.48 -4.73 11.86
C GLU A 95 -3.17 -5.27 11.30
N TRP A 96 -2.94 -6.58 11.40
CA TRP A 96 -1.77 -7.23 10.82
C TRP A 96 -1.60 -6.96 9.32
N ASN A 97 -2.68 -7.02 8.52
CA ASN A 97 -2.64 -6.72 7.09
C ASN A 97 -2.33 -5.24 6.83
N THR A 98 -2.88 -4.35 7.66
CA THR A 98 -2.59 -2.90 7.63
C THR A 98 -1.11 -2.67 7.91
N GLU A 99 -0.59 -3.20 9.01
CA GLU A 99 0.83 -3.10 9.41
C GLU A 99 1.75 -3.66 8.35
N ARG A 100 1.48 -4.88 7.85
CA ARG A 100 2.24 -5.50 6.76
C ARG A 100 2.28 -4.62 5.51
N SER A 101 1.14 -4.00 5.16
CA SER A 101 1.05 -3.11 4.01
C SER A 101 1.82 -1.80 4.23
N LEU A 102 1.77 -1.24 5.44
CA LEU A 102 2.53 -0.04 5.82
C LEU A 102 4.03 -0.32 5.80
N GLU A 103 4.47 -1.43 6.37
CA GLU A 103 5.88 -1.84 6.41
C GLU A 103 6.41 -2.11 5.00
N ARG A 104 5.65 -2.81 4.16
CA ARG A 104 6.00 -2.98 2.74
C ARG A 104 6.18 -1.64 2.03
N ARG A 105 5.25 -0.70 2.22
CA ARG A 105 5.32 0.65 1.62
C ARG A 105 6.54 1.41 2.14
N ARG A 106 6.86 1.30 3.43
CA ARG A 106 8.04 1.90 4.06
C ARG A 106 9.33 1.37 3.44
N ARG A 107 9.50 0.05 3.35
CA ARG A 107 10.66 -0.61 2.72
C ARG A 107 10.84 -0.18 1.27
N LEU A 108 9.77 -0.12 0.49
CA LEU A 108 9.83 0.35 -0.91
C LEU A 108 10.24 1.82 -1.01
N ARG A 109 9.71 2.70 -0.16
CA ARG A 109 10.12 4.12 -0.14
C ARG A 109 11.58 4.31 0.22
N GLN A 110 12.09 3.55 1.19
CA GLN A 110 13.51 3.54 1.55
C GLN A 110 14.37 3.05 0.39
N TRP A 111 13.99 1.95 -0.26
CA TRP A 111 14.72 1.41 -1.40
C TRP A 111 14.75 2.43 -2.56
N ILE A 112 13.63 3.07 -2.87
CA ILE A 112 13.56 4.16 -3.85
C ILE A 112 14.47 5.33 -3.46
N HIS A 113 14.44 5.75 -2.19
CA HIS A 113 15.29 6.83 -1.69
C HIS A 113 16.77 6.48 -1.83
N ARG A 114 17.15 5.24 -1.52
CA ARG A 114 18.52 4.73 -1.66
C ARG A 114 18.99 4.74 -3.12
N LYS A 115 18.14 4.32 -4.05
CA LYS A 115 18.42 4.40 -5.50
C LYS A 115 18.73 5.83 -5.95
N LYS A 116 18.05 6.84 -5.38
CA LYS A 116 18.35 8.25 -5.63
C LYS A 116 19.68 8.69 -4.99
N ALA A 117 19.96 8.23 -3.77
CA ALA A 117 21.20 8.53 -3.04
C ALA A 117 22.46 7.93 -3.68
N GLU A 118 22.33 6.75 -4.29
CA GLU A 118 23.41 6.04 -4.98
C GLU A 118 23.64 6.54 -6.41
N SER A 119 22.81 7.48 -6.89
CA SER A 119 22.94 8.07 -8.23
C SER A 119 23.93 9.23 -8.27
N GLU A 120 24.28 9.68 -9.47
CA GLU A 120 25.08 10.90 -9.70
C GLU A 120 24.31 12.20 -9.43
N GLY A 121 23.03 12.12 -9.02
CA GLY A 121 22.16 13.27 -8.76
C GLY A 121 21.33 13.69 -9.97
N CYS A 122 21.01 14.98 -10.04
CA CYS A 122 20.24 15.56 -11.13
C CYS A 122 21.05 15.59 -12.43
N SER A 123 20.49 15.12 -13.55
CA SER A 123 21.19 15.13 -14.84
C SER A 123 21.39 16.52 -15.46
N ARG A 124 20.80 17.57 -14.86
CA ARG A 124 20.80 18.95 -15.39
C ARG A 124 21.56 19.95 -14.52
N CYS A 125 21.89 19.60 -13.28
CA CYS A 125 22.56 20.50 -12.34
C CYS A 125 23.24 19.72 -11.21
N ALA A 126 24.01 20.40 -10.36
CA ALA A 126 24.77 19.77 -9.27
C ALA A 126 23.94 19.35 -8.03
N GLU A 127 22.61 19.33 -8.08
CA GLU A 127 21.80 18.87 -6.94
C GLU A 127 21.87 17.34 -6.83
N THR A 128 22.36 16.87 -5.68
CA THR A 128 22.50 15.43 -5.37
C THR A 128 21.60 14.96 -4.24
N ASP A 129 20.90 15.87 -3.55
CA ASP A 129 20.07 15.50 -2.40
C ASP A 129 18.86 14.63 -2.84
N PRO A 130 18.74 13.38 -2.36
CA PRO A 130 17.66 12.47 -2.74
C PRO A 130 16.26 13.00 -2.45
N ALA A 131 16.09 13.84 -1.44
CA ALA A 131 14.82 14.48 -1.11
C ALA A 131 14.35 15.43 -2.23
N CYS A 132 15.29 15.93 -3.03
CA CYS A 132 15.03 16.86 -4.13
C CYS A 132 14.86 16.18 -5.48
N LEU A 133 15.28 14.93 -5.64
CA LEU A 133 15.30 14.22 -6.91
C LEU A 133 13.96 13.54 -7.24
N ASP A 134 13.57 13.56 -8.51
CA ASP A 134 12.41 12.89 -9.11
C ASP A 134 12.84 12.03 -10.29
N PHE A 135 12.13 10.92 -10.50
CA PHE A 135 12.19 10.15 -11.74
C PHE A 135 11.32 10.82 -12.79
N HIS A 136 11.96 11.42 -13.78
CA HIS A 136 11.35 12.09 -14.93
C HIS A 136 11.32 11.15 -16.13
N HIS A 137 10.17 11.05 -16.79
CA HIS A 137 10.05 10.34 -18.06
C HIS A 137 10.14 11.35 -19.20
N GLU A 138 10.96 11.07 -20.21
CA GLU A 138 11.15 11.96 -21.36
C GLU A 138 9.87 12.09 -22.20
N SER A 139 9.16 10.96 -22.41
CA SER A 139 7.83 10.97 -23.03
C SER A 139 6.75 10.48 -22.06
N PRO A 140 5.56 11.12 -22.02
CA PRO A 140 4.41 10.60 -21.30
C PRO A 140 3.94 9.22 -21.76
N SER A 141 4.27 8.78 -22.97
CA SER A 141 3.93 7.45 -23.50
C SER A 141 4.75 6.31 -22.89
N ASP A 142 5.92 6.62 -22.33
CA ASP A 142 6.89 5.60 -21.92
C ASP A 142 6.62 5.07 -20.52
N LYS A 143 5.81 5.82 -19.76
CA LYS A 143 5.46 5.51 -18.38
C LYS A 143 4.16 4.72 -18.31
N GLU A 144 4.15 3.68 -17.50
CA GLU A 144 2.90 3.11 -17.01
C GLU A 144 2.31 4.03 -15.93
N MET A 145 3.15 4.50 -15.01
CA MET A 145 2.75 5.36 -13.90
C MET A 145 3.96 6.10 -13.32
N ALA A 146 3.73 7.28 -12.72
CA ALA A 146 4.78 7.94 -11.97
C ALA A 146 5.29 7.03 -10.82
N VAL A 147 6.61 6.84 -10.73
CA VAL A 147 7.27 5.96 -9.74
C VAL A 147 6.81 6.21 -8.31
N ASN A 148 6.55 7.47 -7.93
CA ASN A 148 6.06 7.83 -6.59
C ASN A 148 4.63 7.32 -6.29
N LYS A 149 3.81 7.06 -7.31
CA LYS A 149 2.46 6.51 -7.18
C LYS A 149 2.45 4.98 -7.17
N MET A 150 3.46 4.31 -7.73
CA MET A 150 3.46 2.84 -7.81
C MET A 150 3.43 2.16 -6.43
N VAL A 151 4.09 2.73 -5.41
CA VAL A 151 4.14 2.16 -4.05
C VAL A 151 2.75 2.06 -3.38
N PRO A 152 1.96 3.16 -3.25
CA PRO A 152 0.62 3.04 -2.68
C PRO A 152 -0.34 2.17 -3.50
N TYR A 153 -0.13 2.07 -4.82
CA TYR A 153 -0.93 1.22 -5.73
C TYR A 153 -0.53 -0.26 -5.69
N GLY A 154 0.50 -0.65 -4.94
CA GLY A 154 0.79 -2.06 -4.67
C GLY A 154 1.71 -2.75 -5.67
N TYR A 155 2.30 -2.02 -6.62
CA TYR A 155 3.25 -2.56 -7.60
C TYR A 155 4.41 -3.31 -6.95
N SER A 156 4.92 -4.35 -7.63
CA SER A 156 6.06 -5.13 -7.13
C SER A 156 7.35 -4.32 -7.18
N LYS A 157 8.36 -4.73 -6.42
CA LYS A 157 9.70 -4.11 -6.47
C LYS A 157 10.28 -4.17 -7.89
N ALA A 158 10.08 -5.28 -8.60
CA ALA A 158 10.58 -5.49 -9.96
C ALA A 158 9.91 -4.54 -10.96
N ASP A 159 8.59 -4.34 -10.87
CA ASP A 159 7.88 -3.41 -11.76
C ASP A 159 8.34 -1.96 -11.53
N ILE A 160 8.52 -1.58 -10.27
CA ILE A 160 9.04 -0.26 -9.92
C ILE A 160 10.46 -0.08 -10.45
N GLU A 161 11.32 -1.11 -10.36
CA GLU A 161 12.68 -1.07 -10.90
C GLU A 161 12.71 -0.94 -12.43
N ALA A 162 11.83 -1.68 -13.12
CA ALA A 162 11.68 -1.58 -14.56
C ALA A 162 11.23 -0.18 -14.99
N GLU A 163 10.29 0.44 -14.27
CA GLU A 163 9.85 1.81 -14.56
C GLU A 163 10.95 2.85 -14.29
N ILE A 164 11.70 2.70 -13.19
CA ILE A 164 12.86 3.54 -12.89
C ILE A 164 13.89 3.50 -14.04
N GLY A 165 14.09 2.34 -14.67
CA GLY A 165 15.01 2.18 -15.80
C GLY A 165 14.67 3.03 -17.04
N LYS A 166 13.44 3.51 -17.14
CA LYS A 166 12.98 4.41 -18.23
C LYS A 166 13.10 5.89 -17.88
N CYS A 167 13.55 6.21 -16.67
CA CYS A 167 13.51 7.56 -16.14
C CYS A 167 14.90 8.22 -16.13
N GLN A 168 14.92 9.50 -16.45
CA GLN A 168 16.01 10.40 -16.10
C GLN A 168 15.81 10.96 -14.69
N LEU A 169 16.88 11.12 -13.92
CA LEU A 169 16.79 11.71 -12.58
C LEU A 169 16.96 13.23 -12.63
N LEU A 170 15.95 13.97 -12.21
CA LEU A 170 15.94 15.44 -12.18
C LEU A 170 15.61 15.96 -10.79
N CYS A 171 16.25 17.04 -10.36
CA CYS A 171 15.80 17.76 -9.17
C CYS A 171 14.45 18.45 -9.41
N ALA A 172 13.70 18.71 -8.34
CA ALA A 172 12.37 19.32 -8.41
C ALA A 172 12.34 20.64 -9.18
N ASN A 173 13.39 21.45 -9.08
CA ASN A 173 13.53 22.70 -9.84
C ASN A 173 13.68 22.45 -11.35
N CYS A 174 14.62 21.58 -11.75
CA CYS A 174 14.85 21.23 -13.15
C CYS A 174 13.63 20.52 -13.76
N HIS A 175 13.01 19.60 -13.02
CA HIS A 175 11.82 18.88 -13.45
C HIS A 175 10.66 19.84 -13.76
N ARG A 176 10.47 20.91 -12.96
CA ARG A 176 9.46 21.94 -13.25
C ARG A 176 9.77 22.77 -14.49
N LYS A 177 11.05 23.11 -14.71
CA LYS A 177 11.48 23.85 -15.90
C LYS A 177 11.17 23.05 -17.17
N GLU A 178 11.39 21.74 -17.15
CA GLU A 178 11.04 20.84 -18.25
C GLU A 178 9.53 20.80 -18.51
N HIS A 179 8.66 20.72 -17.49
CA HIS A 179 7.21 20.76 -17.71
C HIS A 179 6.68 22.16 -18.10
N ALA A 180 7.35 23.21 -17.66
CA ALA A 180 6.94 24.58 -17.94
C ALA A 180 7.25 25.01 -19.38
N SER A 181 8.30 24.50 -20.01
CA SER A 181 8.62 24.79 -21.41
C SER A 181 7.54 24.25 -22.38
N VAL A 182 6.79 23.22 -21.96
CA VAL A 182 5.68 22.62 -22.72
C VAL A 182 4.35 23.36 -22.50
N SER A 183 4.25 24.18 -21.45
CA SER A 183 3.03 24.93 -21.11
C SER A 183 3.11 26.34 -21.70
N SER A 184 2.09 26.75 -22.46
CA SER A 184 2.10 27.97 -23.28
C SER A 184 2.62 29.21 -22.52
N PRO A 185 3.50 30.02 -23.15
CA PRO A 185 3.98 31.26 -22.56
C PRO A 185 2.82 32.21 -22.25
N ASP A 186 3.01 33.05 -21.22
CA ASP A 186 2.12 34.18 -20.91
C ASP A 186 1.97 35.03 -22.19
N PRO A 187 0.76 35.20 -22.77
CA PRO A 187 0.56 35.81 -24.09
C PRO A 187 1.01 37.26 -24.24
N GLY A 188 1.65 37.87 -23.24
CA GLY A 188 2.15 39.24 -23.31
C GLY A 188 1.06 40.32 -23.29
N GLY A 189 -0.22 39.96 -23.14
CA GLY A 189 -1.36 40.87 -23.10
C GLY A 189 -1.95 41.13 -21.71
N GLU A 190 -3.03 41.90 -21.66
CA GLU A 190 -3.83 42.05 -20.43
C GLU A 190 -4.53 40.73 -20.07
N PRO A 191 -4.61 40.38 -18.76
CA PRO A 191 -5.29 39.17 -18.33
C PRO A 191 -6.79 39.26 -18.63
N ALA A 192 -7.29 38.32 -19.43
CA ALA A 192 -8.70 38.20 -19.79
C ALA A 192 -9.56 37.67 -18.63
N THR A 193 -8.95 36.97 -17.66
CA THR A 193 -9.65 36.41 -16.50
C THR A 193 -9.01 36.83 -15.17
N ASN A 194 -9.80 36.78 -14.08
CA ASN A 194 -9.27 37.00 -12.73
C ASN A 194 -8.16 35.98 -12.40
N GLU A 195 -8.35 34.71 -12.76
CA GLU A 195 -7.33 33.67 -12.59
C GLU A 195 -6.00 34.05 -13.27
N GLN A 196 -6.03 34.53 -14.51
CA GLN A 196 -4.82 34.98 -15.23
C GLN A 196 -4.16 36.17 -14.51
N ARG A 197 -4.97 37.13 -14.02
CA ARG A 197 -4.49 38.28 -13.24
C ARG A 197 -3.78 37.82 -11.96
N LEU A 198 -4.39 36.92 -11.20
CA LEU A 198 -3.82 36.36 -9.98
C LEU A 198 -2.55 35.53 -10.26
N ARG A 199 -2.53 34.73 -11.32
CA ARG A 199 -1.32 34.00 -11.77
C ARG A 199 -0.17 34.96 -12.10
N ARG A 200 -0.44 36.05 -12.82
CA ARG A 200 0.57 37.08 -13.14
C ARG A 200 1.06 37.79 -11.87
N MET A 201 0.14 38.20 -10.99
CA MET A 201 0.48 38.84 -9.70
C MET A 201 1.37 37.94 -8.83
N THR A 202 0.95 36.69 -8.61
CA THR A 202 1.70 35.74 -7.78
C THR A 202 3.05 35.38 -8.38
N ARG A 203 3.15 35.29 -9.72
CA ARG A 203 4.43 35.09 -10.42
C ARG A 203 5.37 36.27 -10.22
N LYS A 204 4.86 37.51 -10.29
CA LYS A 204 5.64 38.73 -10.00
C LYS A 204 6.14 38.72 -8.56
N TYR A 205 5.26 38.44 -7.60
CA TYR A 205 5.61 38.36 -6.18
C TYR A 205 6.74 37.35 -5.92
N LYS A 206 6.62 36.14 -6.47
CA LYS A 206 7.66 35.11 -6.37
C LYS A 206 8.98 35.59 -6.96
N ARG A 207 8.96 36.18 -8.16
CA ARG A 207 10.17 36.69 -8.83
C ARG A 207 10.90 37.74 -7.99
N THR A 208 10.15 38.67 -7.41
CA THR A 208 10.71 39.78 -6.63
C THR A 208 11.35 39.29 -5.33
N ARG A 209 10.81 38.24 -4.69
CA ARG A 209 11.36 37.73 -3.43
C ARG A 209 12.44 36.67 -3.61
N GLY A 210 12.35 35.85 -4.65
CA GLY A 210 13.25 34.69 -4.80
C GLY A 210 13.04 33.63 -3.72
N CYS A 211 13.86 32.59 -3.74
CA CYS A 211 13.93 31.61 -2.65
C CYS A 211 14.60 32.23 -1.42
N GLN A 212 14.02 32.05 -0.24
CA GLN A 212 14.62 32.53 1.02
C GLN A 212 15.88 31.73 1.45
N ARG A 213 16.11 30.56 0.87
CA ARG A 213 17.17 29.63 1.30
C ARG A 213 18.30 29.42 0.28
N CYS A 214 18.13 29.89 -0.95
CA CYS A 214 19.16 29.77 -1.99
C CYS A 214 18.98 30.85 -3.07
N SER A 215 19.87 30.91 -4.04
CA SER A 215 19.88 31.91 -5.12
C SER A 215 18.85 31.68 -6.24
N GLU A 216 17.98 30.67 -6.15
CA GLU A 216 16.96 30.43 -7.17
C GLU A 216 15.90 31.55 -7.18
N THR A 217 15.66 32.13 -8.36
CA THR A 217 14.77 33.28 -8.56
C THR A 217 13.74 33.04 -9.66
N ASP A 218 13.84 31.94 -10.42
CA ASP A 218 12.86 31.59 -11.45
C ASP A 218 11.51 31.25 -10.82
N PRO A 219 10.45 32.04 -11.07
CA PRO A 219 9.13 31.80 -10.50
C PRO A 219 8.53 30.43 -10.80
N VAL A 220 8.98 29.74 -11.86
CA VAL A 220 8.57 28.36 -12.18
C VAL A 220 9.01 27.40 -11.08
N CYS A 221 10.19 27.63 -10.49
CA CYS A 221 10.73 26.82 -9.41
C CYS A 221 10.19 27.22 -8.04
N LEU A 222 9.63 28.43 -7.88
CA LEU A 222 9.25 28.99 -6.58
C LEU A 222 7.83 28.59 -6.12
N GLN A 223 7.70 28.38 -4.82
CA GLN A 223 6.47 27.96 -4.13
C GLN A 223 6.23 28.80 -2.88
N PHE A 224 4.95 28.92 -2.52
CA PHE A 224 4.54 29.47 -1.24
C PHE A 224 4.59 28.37 -0.18
N HIS A 225 5.42 28.58 0.83
CA HIS A 225 5.50 27.76 2.02
C HIS A 225 4.79 28.49 3.16
N HIS A 226 3.72 27.91 3.69
CA HIS A 226 3.00 28.51 4.80
C HIS A 226 3.79 28.22 6.09
N VAL A 227 4.16 29.28 6.81
CA VAL A 227 4.79 29.19 8.15
C VAL A 227 3.78 29.42 9.27
N GLU A 228 2.61 29.95 8.92
CA GLU A 228 1.47 30.16 9.80
C GLU A 228 0.28 29.30 9.35
N SER A 229 -0.79 29.30 10.14
CA SER A 229 -2.05 28.66 9.76
C SER A 229 -2.59 29.25 8.46
N LYS A 230 -2.92 28.38 7.51
CA LYS A 230 -3.52 28.75 6.23
C LYS A 230 -5.03 28.59 6.27
N ARG A 231 -5.76 29.48 5.60
CA ARG A 231 -7.18 29.25 5.30
C ARG A 231 -7.31 28.25 4.15
N MET A 232 -6.51 28.45 3.11
CA MET A 232 -6.52 27.69 1.86
C MET A 232 -5.16 27.88 1.17
N GLY A 233 -4.69 26.90 0.39
CA GLY A 233 -3.45 27.10 -0.34
C GLY A 233 -3.57 28.19 -1.40
N VAL A 234 -2.59 29.10 -1.50
CA VAL A 234 -2.59 30.18 -2.52
C VAL A 234 -2.89 29.68 -3.94
N GLY A 235 -2.40 28.51 -4.34
CA GLY A 235 -2.70 27.92 -5.66
C GLY A 235 -4.18 27.53 -5.85
N GLU A 236 -4.81 27.03 -4.79
CA GLU A 236 -6.24 26.69 -4.78
C GLU A 236 -7.10 27.96 -4.81
N MET A 237 -6.69 29.01 -4.09
CA MET A 237 -7.37 30.32 -4.16
C MET A 237 -7.36 30.92 -5.56
N ILE A 238 -6.25 30.74 -6.30
CA ILE A 238 -6.14 31.18 -7.71
C ILE A 238 -7.12 30.39 -8.58
N ALA A 239 -7.14 29.06 -8.46
CA ALA A 239 -8.03 28.20 -9.25
C ALA A 239 -9.51 28.51 -8.97
N ASN A 240 -9.85 28.81 -7.72
CA ASN A 240 -11.19 29.21 -7.31
C ASN A 240 -11.51 30.69 -7.61
N SER A 241 -10.61 31.42 -8.29
CA SER A 241 -10.78 32.83 -8.64
C SER A 241 -11.16 33.73 -7.45
N CYS A 242 -10.58 33.48 -6.27
CA CYS A 242 -10.81 34.27 -5.07
C CYS A 242 -10.45 35.76 -5.27
N PRO A 243 -10.99 36.67 -4.44
CA PRO A 243 -10.62 38.09 -4.48
C PRO A 243 -9.10 38.31 -4.31
N GLU A 244 -8.52 39.24 -5.09
CA GLU A 244 -7.08 39.53 -5.04
C GLU A 244 -6.62 39.90 -3.62
N THR A 245 -7.46 40.62 -2.86
CA THR A 245 -7.21 41.01 -1.48
C THR A 245 -6.94 39.81 -0.58
N ASP A 246 -7.74 38.75 -0.73
CA ASP A 246 -7.64 37.55 0.09
C ASP A 246 -6.39 36.75 -0.28
N VAL A 247 -6.10 36.65 -1.59
CA VAL A 247 -4.90 35.98 -2.08
C VAL A 247 -3.64 36.70 -1.57
N ARG A 248 -3.63 38.04 -1.57
CA ARG A 248 -2.52 38.83 -1.03
C ARG A 248 -2.32 38.59 0.47
N ALA A 249 -3.40 38.66 1.25
CA ALA A 249 -3.35 38.41 2.68
C ALA A 249 -2.81 37.01 3.00
N GLU A 250 -3.16 36.00 2.20
CA GLU A 250 -2.63 34.64 2.38
C GLU A 250 -1.16 34.52 1.95
N MET A 251 -0.76 35.21 0.89
CA MET A 251 0.64 35.26 0.44
C MET A 251 1.57 35.90 1.46
N GLU A 252 1.08 36.85 2.26
CA GLU A 252 1.87 37.52 3.31
C GLU A 252 2.21 36.59 4.48
N LYS A 253 1.41 35.55 4.72
CA LYS A 253 1.67 34.49 5.71
C LYS A 253 2.66 33.42 5.22
N CYS A 254 3.15 33.58 3.99
CA CYS A 254 4.01 32.60 3.33
C CYS A 254 5.44 33.12 3.18
N VAL A 255 6.40 32.21 3.32
CA VAL A 255 7.75 32.39 2.78
C VAL A 255 7.84 31.79 1.38
N VAL A 256 8.73 32.33 0.54
CA VAL A 256 8.93 31.82 -0.81
C VAL A 256 10.16 30.91 -0.82
N LEU A 257 9.96 29.64 -1.20
CA LEU A 257 11.02 28.65 -1.32
C LEU A 257 11.02 28.04 -2.73
N CYS A 258 12.19 27.72 -3.27
CA CYS A 258 12.27 26.90 -4.48
C CYS A 258 11.80 25.47 -4.19
N ALA A 259 11.49 24.69 -5.23
CA ALA A 259 10.94 23.36 -5.08
C ALA A 259 11.88 22.39 -4.35
N ASN A 260 13.19 22.50 -4.57
CA ASN A 260 14.19 21.74 -3.82
C ASN A 260 14.16 22.12 -2.32
N CYS A 261 14.35 23.40 -1.98
CA CYS A 261 14.36 23.86 -0.58
C CYS A 261 13.03 23.57 0.15
N HIS A 262 11.89 23.69 -0.55
CA HIS A 262 10.58 23.36 -0.01
C HIS A 262 10.46 21.86 0.32
N ARG A 263 11.03 20.98 -0.51
CA ARG A 263 11.03 19.55 -0.22
C ARG A 263 11.89 19.22 0.98
N LYS A 264 13.09 19.80 1.07
CA LYS A 264 13.99 19.61 2.23
C LYS A 264 13.30 20.00 3.54
N GLU A 265 12.43 21.00 3.52
CA GLU A 265 11.64 21.39 4.70
C GLU A 265 10.62 20.34 5.15
N HIS A 266 9.94 19.70 4.21
CA HIS A 266 8.94 18.67 4.50
C HIS A 266 9.53 17.26 4.50
N PHE A 267 10.83 17.12 4.30
CA PHE A 267 11.45 15.82 4.17
C PHE A 267 11.65 15.20 5.54
N THR A 268 10.89 14.15 5.80
CA THR A 268 11.14 13.23 6.91
C THR A 268 11.88 12.01 6.39
N ILE A 269 12.99 11.64 7.03
CA ILE A 269 13.72 10.42 6.71
C ILE A 269 12.74 9.25 6.84
N PRO A 270 12.62 8.36 5.83
CA PRO A 270 11.90 7.12 6.01
C PRO A 270 12.70 6.25 6.98
N GLU A 271 12.48 6.42 8.29
CA GLU A 271 13.18 5.69 9.36
C GLU A 271 13.20 4.19 9.04
N THR A 272 14.25 3.45 9.36
CA THR A 272 14.21 1.98 9.37
C THR A 272 13.63 1.52 10.71
N ALA A 273 12.75 0.53 10.71
CA ALA A 273 12.47 -0.18 11.96
C ALA A 273 13.81 -0.77 12.42
N ALA A 274 14.25 -0.39 13.61
CA ALA A 274 15.47 -0.94 14.18
C ALA A 274 15.26 -2.43 14.44
N GLY A 275 15.99 -3.26 13.69
CA GLY A 275 16.10 -4.70 13.95
C GLY A 275 15.04 -5.55 13.26
N GLU A 276 15.29 -5.97 12.03
CA GLU A 276 14.85 -7.27 11.54
C GLU A 276 15.76 -7.68 10.38
N SER A 277 16.58 -8.68 10.63
CA SER A 277 17.51 -9.28 9.68
C SER A 277 16.79 -9.72 8.41
N ASP A 278 17.42 -9.46 7.26
CA ASP A 278 17.15 -10.14 6.00
C ASP A 278 16.92 -11.65 6.26
N ARG A 279 15.67 -12.09 6.12
CA ARG A 279 15.37 -13.47 5.78
C ARG A 279 14.70 -13.44 4.42
N ILE A 280 15.48 -13.98 3.48
CA ILE A 280 15.24 -14.25 2.06
C ILE A 280 13.90 -14.95 1.86
#